data_AF-A0A2D6IW50-F1
#
_entry.id   AF-A0A2D6IW50-F1
#
_cell.length_a   1.000
_cell.length_b   1.000
_cell.length_c   1.000
_cell.angle_alpha   90.00
_cell.angle_beta   90.00
_cell.angle_gamma   90.00
#
_symmetry.space_group_name_H-M   'P 1'
#
loop_
_entity.id
_entity.type
_entity.pdbx_description
1 polymer ?
#
loop_
_entity_poly.entity_id
_entity_poly.type
_entity_poly.pdbx_seq_one_letter_code
_entity_poly.pdbx_strand_id
1 'polypeptide(L)' 'MNATELRQKNGQELADELLELRREQFNLRMQQATGQLVRPHEYRRVRRDIARIKTVLREQQQKPVKVEA' A
#
# COMPACT_ATOMS: atom_id res chain seq x y z
N MET A 1 0.13 -8.53 -4.16
CA MET A 1 -1.04 -8.19 -3.31
C MET A 1 -2.33 -8.52 -4.03
N ASN A 2 -3.19 -9.30 -3.39
CA ASN A 2 -4.54 -9.58 -3.87
C ASN A 2 -5.53 -8.58 -3.25
N ALA A 3 -6.45 -8.05 -4.06
CA ALA A 3 -7.41 -7.04 -3.63
C ALA A 3 -8.47 -7.58 -2.65
N THR A 4 -8.72 -8.89 -2.67
CA THR A 4 -9.62 -9.58 -1.75
C THR A 4 -9.05 -9.63 -0.33
N GLU A 5 -7.78 -10.01 -0.19
CA GLU A 5 -7.07 -10.05 1.09
C GLU A 5 -6.97 -8.66 1.72
N LEU A 6 -6.64 -7.63 0.93
CA LEU A 6 -6.57 -6.25 1.43
C LEU A 6 -7.91 -5.75 1.97
N ARG A 7 -9.04 -6.19 1.41
CA ARG A 7 -10.38 -5.79 1.88
C ARG A 7 -10.80 -6.50 3.17
N GLN A 8 -10.18 -7.61 3.52
CA GLN A 8 -10.43 -8.35 4.77
C GLN A 8 -9.64 -7.79 5.95
N LYS A 9 -8.54 -7.06 5.68
CA LYS A 9 -7.70 -6.43 6.70
C LYS A 9 -8.38 -5.22 7.34
N ASN A 10 -8.06 -5.00 8.61
CA ASN A 10 -8.55 -3.85 9.36
C ASN A 10 -7.85 -2.54 8.91
N GLY A 11 -8.47 -1.39 9.15
CA GLY A 11 -7.93 -0.08 8.75
C GLY A 11 -6.54 0.22 9.37
N GLN A 12 -6.29 -0.26 10.59
CA GLN A 12 -4.96 -0.16 11.24
C GLN A 12 -3.92 -1.05 10.57
N GLU A 13 -4.24 -2.31 10.30
CA GLU A 13 -3.33 -3.24 9.59
C GLU A 13 -2.97 -2.72 8.19
N LEU A 14 -3.94 -2.12 7.49
CA LEU A 14 -3.71 -1.47 6.20
C LEU A 14 -2.81 -0.23 6.33
N ALA A 15 -2.91 0.52 7.42
CA ALA A 15 -2.03 1.67 7.67
C ALA A 15 -0.60 1.23 7.99
N ASP A 16 -0.42 0.17 8.77
CA ASP A 16 0.90 -0.40 9.09
C ASP A 16 1.57 -0.95 7.83
N GLU A 17 0.83 -1.69 7.01
CA GLU A 17 1.37 -2.25 5.76
C GLU A 17 1.68 -1.15 4.73
N LEU A 18 0.90 -0.06 4.72
CA LEU A 18 1.24 1.14 3.94
C LEU A 18 2.57 1.75 4.39
N LEU A 19 2.84 1.77 5.70
CA LEU A 19 4.07 2.33 6.26
C LEU A 19 5.29 1.48 5.88
N GLU A 20 5.16 0.16 5.93
CA GLU A 20 6.20 -0.77 5.49
C GLU A 20 6.51 -0.62 3.99
N LEU A 21 5.49 -0.55 3.13
CA LEU A 21 5.70 -0.30 1.69
C LEU A 21 6.35 1.05 1.41
N ARG A 22 6.10 2.07 2.23
CA ARG A 22 6.77 3.37 2.12
C ARG A 22 8.23 3.30 2.50
N ARG A 23 8.58 2.52 3.53
CA ARG A 23 9.96 2.22 3.89
C ARG A 23 10.67 1.47 2.77
N GLU A 24 10.04 0.45 2.19
CA GLU A 24 10.56 -0.28 1.02
C GLU A 24 10.78 0.66 -0.17
N GLN A 25 9.82 1.54 -0.47
CA GLN A 25 9.96 2.56 -1.51
C GLN A 25 11.15 3.50 -1.27
N PHE A 26 11.38 3.93 -0.02
CA PHE A 26 12.51 4.76 0.34
C PHE A 26 13.84 4.02 0.11
N ASN A 27 13.93 2.77 0.55
CA ASN A 27 15.11 1.93 0.35
C ASN A 27 15.40 1.74 -1.15
N LEU A 28 14.39 1.47 -1.98
CA LEU A 28 14.56 1.36 -3.44
C LEU A 28 15.05 2.66 -4.08
N ARG A 29 14.59 3.83 -3.59
CA ARG A 29 15.10 5.14 -4.04
C ARG A 29 16.55 5.36 -3.64
N MET A 30 16.91 4.98 -2.42
CA MET A 30 18.29 5.07 -1.93
C MET A 30 19.22 4.16 -2.74
N GLN A 31 18.83 2.91 -2.99
CA GLN A 31 19.59 1.98 -3.85
C GLN A 31 19.78 2.51 -5.27
N GLN A 32 18.76 3.17 -5.82
CA GLN A 32 18.85 3.82 -7.12
C GLN A 32 19.83 5.00 -7.10
N ALA A 33 19.81 5.80 -6.05
CA ALA A 33 20.71 6.94 -5.89
C ALA A 33 22.17 6.53 -5.69
N THR A 34 22.42 5.41 -5.02
CA THR A 34 23.78 4.87 -4.81
C THR A 34 24.34 4.10 -6.02
N GLY A 35 23.57 3.98 -7.10
CA GLY A 35 24.00 3.27 -8.31
C GLY A 35 24.06 1.75 -8.16
N GLN A 36 23.44 1.19 -7.12
CA GLN A 36 23.32 -0.26 -6.97
C GLN A 36 22.36 -0.83 -8.03
N LEU A 37 22.52 -2.12 -8.34
CA LEU A 37 21.69 -2.83 -9.32
C LEU A 37 20.24 -2.92 -8.81
N VAL A 38 19.42 -1.93 -9.18
CA VAL A 38 18.01 -1.87 -8.79
C VAL A 38 17.21 -2.81 -9.67
N ARG A 39 16.31 -3.59 -9.06
CA ARG A 39 15.29 -4.37 -9.76
C ARG A 39 14.13 -3.44 -10.19
N PRO A 40 13.99 -3.06 -11.48
CA PRO A 40 13.01 -2.04 -11.87
C PRO A 40 11.56 -2.50 -11.70
N HIS A 41 11.33 -3.82 -11.72
CA HIS A 41 10.03 -4.42 -11.47
C HIS A 41 9.53 -4.21 -10.04
N GLU A 42 10.44 -4.17 -9.05
CA GLU A 42 10.09 -3.94 -7.64
C GLU A 42 9.54 -2.53 -7.44
N TYR A 43 10.13 -1.53 -8.11
CA TYR A 43 9.61 -0.15 -8.05
C TYR A 43 8.17 -0.06 -8.55
N ARG A 44 7.85 -0.79 -9.64
CA ARG A 44 6.49 -0.84 -10.19
C ARG A 44 5.54 -1.62 -9.27
N ARG A 45 6.01 -2.69 -8.63
CA ARG A 45 5.25 -3.49 -7.65
C ARG A 45 4.88 -2.63 -6.44
N VAL A 46 5.86 -2.04 -5.76
CA VAL A 46 5.66 -1.22 -4.54
C VAL A 46 4.73 -0.03 -4.81
N ARG A 47 4.89 0.67 -5.95
CA ARG A 47 3.96 1.77 -6.31
C ARG A 47 2.51 1.29 -6.46
N ARG A 48 2.29 0.12 -7.07
CA ARG A 48 0.95 -0.44 -7.26
C ARG A 48 0.35 -0.92 -5.95
N ASP A 49 1.15 -1.53 -5.10
CA ASP A 49 0.72 -2.03 -3.80
C ASP A 49 0.29 -0.87 -2.88
N ILE A 50 1.06 0.22 -2.84
CA ILE A 50 0.66 1.47 -2.16
C ILE A 50 -0.67 2.02 -2.70
N ALA A 51 -0.85 2.02 -4.02
CA ALA A 51 -2.08 2.52 -4.64
C ALA A 51 -3.30 1.66 -4.23
N ARG A 52 -3.16 0.34 -4.25
CA ARG A 52 -4.23 -0.60 -3.85
C ARG A 52 -4.66 -0.39 -2.41
N ILE A 53 -3.72 -0.28 -1.47
CA ILE A 53 -4.04 -0.04 -0.05
C ILE A 53 -4.79 1.28 0.12
N LYS A 54 -4.32 2.36 -0.52
CA LYS A 54 -5.00 3.65 -0.46
C LYS A 54 -6.42 3.60 -1.02
N THR A 55 -6.64 2.85 -2.10
CA THR A 55 -7.97 2.63 -2.66
C THR A 55 -8.86 1.92 -1.66
N VAL A 56 -8.40 0.82 -1.05
CA VAL A 56 -9.19 0.07 -0.06
C VAL A 56 -9.49 0.91 1.19
N LEU A 57 -8.51 1.67 1.71
CA LEU A 57 -8.74 2.60 2.83
C LEU A 57 -9.83 3.62 2.49
N ARG A 58 -9.84 4.13 1.26
CA ARG A 58 -10.89 5.06 0.81
C ARG A 58 -12.24 4.37 0.61
N GLU A 59 -12.26 3.14 0.09
CA GLU A 59 -13.48 2.32 0.00
C GLU A 59 -14.08 2.05 1.39
N GLN A 60 -13.24 1.77 2.40
CA GLN A 60 -13.67 1.58 3.79
C GLN A 60 -14.23 2.86 4.41
N GLN A 61 -13.62 4.03 4.13
CA GLN A 61 -14.14 5.32 4.59
C GLN A 61 -15.44 5.76 3.90
N GLN A 62 -15.65 5.34 2.64
CA GLN A 62 -16.84 5.71 1.86
C GLN A 62 -18.03 4.77 2.06
N LYS A 63 -17.85 3.58 2.66
CA LYS A 63 -19.00 2.76 3.05
C LYS A 63 -19.82 3.58 4.06
N PRO A 64 -21.07 3.95 3.73
CA PRO A 64 -21.88 4.73 4.64
C PRO A 64 -22.00 3.93 5.93
N VAL A 65 -21.61 4.56 7.04
CA VAL A 65 -22.00 4.12 8.39
C VAL A 65 -23.49 3.83 8.28
N LYS A 66 -23.88 2.57 8.52
CA LYS A 66 -25.29 2.19 8.60
C LYS A 66 -25.88 3.06 9.70
N VAL A 67 -26.52 4.16 9.32
CA VAL A 67 -27.40 4.89 10.20
C VAL A 67 -28.62 3.99 10.32
N GLU A 68 -28.60 3.12 11.32
CA GLU A 68 -29.79 2.40 11.75
C GLU A 68 -30.79 3.48 12.20
N ALA A 69 -31.92 3.53 11.49
CA ALA A 69 -33.08 4.34 11.80
C ALA A 69 -34.02 3.54 12.73
#